data_AF-A0A6M3LEU9-F1
#
_entry.id   AF-A0A6M3LEU9-F1
#
_cell.length_a   1.000
_cell.length_b   1.000
_cell.length_c   1.000
_cell.angle_alpha   90.00
_cell.angle_beta   90.00
_cell.angle_gamma   90.00
#
_symmetry.space_group_name_H-M   'P 1'
#
loop_
_entity.id
_entity.type
_entity.pdbx_description
1 polymer ?
#
loop_
_entity_poly.entity_id
_entity_poly.type
_entity_poly.pdbx_seq_one_letter_code
_entity_poly.pdbx_strand_id
1 'polypeptide(L)'
;MIVNDIIKKLKDEPCDDPKVISDYLIQLSASLYTATEMEADLEVGYCRKWEEIRNSAEMTDKMAEMKAKQTEAWRDWRTAKNTNITIIEVIRALKRKLRNLEIIYNENLN
;
A
#
# COMPACT_ATOMS: atom_id res chain seq x y z
N MET A 1 6.20 12.92 2.93
CA MET A 1 6.35 11.45 3.04
C MET A 1 6.54 10.96 1.62
N ILE A 2 7.67 10.34 1.27
CA ILE A 2 8.11 10.14 -0.13
C ILE A 2 7.01 9.55 -1.03
N VAL A 3 6.23 8.59 -0.52
CA VAL A 3 5.09 7.99 -1.23
C VAL A 3 4.02 9.01 -1.62
N ASN A 4 3.59 9.86 -0.68
CA ASN A 4 2.56 10.88 -0.95
C ASN A 4 3.05 11.92 -1.96
N ASP A 5 4.34 12.26 -1.91
CA ASP A 5 4.96 13.22 -2.81
C ASP A 5 5.03 12.65 -4.24
N ILE A 6 5.41 11.38 -4.40
CA ILE A 6 5.41 10.68 -5.70
C ILE A 6 3.99 10.53 -6.24
N ILE A 7 3.04 10.08 -5.43
CA ILE A 7 1.63 9.92 -5.86
C ILE A 7 1.04 11.25 -6.29
N LYS A 8 1.34 12.34 -5.57
CA LYS A 8 0.89 13.68 -5.93
C LYS A 8 1.45 14.10 -7.29
N LYS A 9 2.77 13.96 -7.50
CA LYS A 9 3.41 14.28 -8.79
C LYS A 9 2.79 13.51 -9.96
N LEU A 10 2.50 12.23 -9.76
CA LEU A 10 1.88 11.37 -10.79
C LEU A 10 0.42 11.73 -11.09
N LYS A 11 -0.28 12.40 -10.16
CA LYS A 11 -1.63 12.93 -10.38
C LYS A 11 -1.61 14.27 -11.11
N ASP A 12 -0.63 15.10 -10.81
CA ASP A 12 -0.55 16.47 -11.30
C ASP A 12 -0.06 16.51 -12.77
N GLU A 13 0.80 15.59 -13.20
CA GLU A 13 1.35 15.58 -14.56
C GLU A 13 1.67 14.16 -15.09
N PRO A 14 1.49 13.89 -16.41
CA PRO A 14 1.96 12.66 -17.03
C PRO A 14 3.49 12.55 -16.97
N CYS A 15 3.98 11.54 -16.25
CA CYS A 15 5.42 11.23 -16.21
C CYS A 15 5.78 10.24 -17.32
N ASP A 16 6.33 10.71 -18.44
CA ASP A 16 6.70 9.89 -19.61
C ASP A 16 8.22 9.63 -19.74
N ASP A 17 9.04 10.22 -18.87
CA ASP A 17 10.48 9.98 -18.85
C ASP A 17 10.79 8.61 -18.20
N PRO A 18 11.36 7.63 -18.95
CA PRO A 18 11.70 6.31 -18.41
C PRO A 18 12.64 6.35 -17.20
N LYS A 19 13.56 7.32 -17.14
CA LYS A 19 14.50 7.46 -16.02
C LYS A 19 13.75 7.86 -14.75
N VAL A 20 12.87 8.85 -14.84
CA VAL A 20 12.06 9.31 -13.71
C VAL A 20 11.12 8.20 -13.24
N ILE A 21 10.51 7.45 -14.15
CA ILE A 21 9.66 6.31 -13.78
C ILE A 21 10.47 5.23 -13.05
N SER A 22 11.68 4.92 -13.52
CA SER A 22 12.59 3.98 -12.85
C SER A 22 12.96 4.45 -11.45
N ASP A 23 13.31 5.72 -11.28
CA ASP A 23 13.65 6.31 -9.97
C ASP A 23 12.47 6.23 -8.99
N TYR A 24 11.24 6.48 -9.46
CA TYR A 24 10.03 6.31 -8.64
C TYR A 24 9.79 4.84 -8.26
N LEU A 25 10.03 3.90 -9.18
CA LEU A 25 9.89 2.48 -8.87
C LEU A 25 10.86 2.03 -7.76
N ILE A 26 12.10 2.51 -7.77
CA ILE A 26 13.08 2.22 -6.72
C ILE A 26 12.59 2.77 -5.37
N GLN A 27 12.19 4.05 -5.33
CA GLN A 27 11.74 4.71 -4.11
C GLN A 27 10.46 4.09 -3.53
N LEU A 28 9.49 3.75 -4.40
CA LEU A 28 8.25 3.09 -3.99
C LEU A 28 8.51 1.66 -3.50
N SER A 29 9.43 0.93 -4.13
CA SER A 29 9.78 -0.43 -3.68
C SER A 29 10.45 -0.43 -2.30
N ALA A 30 11.34 0.54 -2.05
CA ALA A 30 11.94 0.72 -0.73
C ALA A 30 10.88 1.10 0.32
N SER A 31 9.96 2.00 -0.04
CA SER A 31 8.86 2.41 0.85
C SER A 31 7.89 1.26 1.16
N LEU A 32 7.61 0.40 0.17
CA LEU A 32 6.75 -0.76 0.34
C LEU A 32 7.31 -1.72 1.39
N TYR A 33 8.63 -1.94 1.42
CA TYR A 33 9.25 -2.79 2.43
C TYR A 33 8.94 -2.29 3.84
N THR A 34 9.22 -1.00 4.11
CA THR A 34 8.96 -0.40 5.43
C THR A 34 7.49 -0.38 5.80
N ALA A 35 6.60 -0.12 4.83
CA ALA A 35 5.17 -0.06 5.08
C ALA A 35 4.57 -1.47 5.27
N THR A 36 5.18 -2.52 4.70
CA THR A 36 4.79 -3.93 4.92
C THR A 36 5.13 -4.37 6.34
N GLU A 37 6.31 -4.02 6.83
CA GLU A 37 6.70 -4.30 8.23
C GLU A 37 5.74 -3.63 9.22
N MET A 38 5.43 -2.35 9.00
CA MET A 38 4.47 -1.61 9.82
C MET A 38 3.04 -2.20 9.75
N GLU A 39 2.57 -2.65 8.57
CA GLU A 39 1.28 -3.33 8.46
C GLU A 39 1.25 -4.62 9.30
N ALA A 40 2.31 -5.43 9.26
CA ALA A 40 2.39 -6.67 10.01
C ALA A 40 2.36 -6.42 11.53
N ASP A 41 3.10 -5.43 12.02
CA ASP A 41 3.10 -5.06 13.43
C ASP A 41 1.72 -4.59 13.90
N LEU A 42 1.04 -3.76 13.10
CA LEU A 42 -0.31 -3.30 13.38
C LEU A 42 -1.35 -4.43 13.29
N GLU A 43 -1.15 -5.40 12.39
CA GLU A 43 -2.00 -6.59 12.29
C GLU A 43 -1.92 -7.43 13.57
N VAL A 44 -0.71 -7.64 14.10
CA VAL A 44 -0.53 -8.30 15.41
C VAL A 44 -1.24 -7.52 16.52
N GLY A 45 -1.12 -6.19 16.51
CA GLY A 45 -1.83 -5.32 17.45
C GLY A 45 -3.36 -5.47 17.37
N TYR A 46 -3.91 -5.49 16.16
CA TYR A 46 -5.34 -5.72 15.93
C TYR A 46 -5.78 -7.11 16.41
N CYS A 47 -5.03 -8.17 16.09
CA CYS A 47 -5.32 -9.54 16.54
C CYS A 47 -5.34 -9.67 18.06
N ARG A 48 -4.35 -9.08 18.76
CA ARG A 48 -4.35 -9.02 20.24
C ARG A 48 -5.58 -8.31 20.76
N LYS A 49 -5.96 -7.18 20.14
CA LYS A 49 -7.15 -6.44 20.57
C LYS A 49 -8.44 -7.24 20.37
N TRP A 50 -8.52 -7.99 19.28
CA TRP A 50 -9.62 -8.90 19.02
C TRP A 50 -9.71 -10.00 20.08
N GLU A 51 -8.59 -10.62 20.45
CA GLU A 51 -8.53 -11.67 21.49
C GLU A 51 -8.95 -11.12 22.87
N GLU A 52 -8.46 -9.94 23.26
CA GLU A 52 -8.88 -9.26 24.49
C GLU A 52 -10.41 -9.09 24.53
N ILE A 53 -10.99 -8.59 23.43
CA ILE A 53 -12.43 -8.39 23.32
C ILE A 53 -13.14 -9.75 23.43
N ARG A 54 -12.69 -10.76 22.68
CA ARG A 54 -13.28 -12.10 22.65
C ARG A 54 -13.30 -12.78 24.02
N ASN A 55 -12.31 -12.50 24.86
CA ASN A 55 -12.15 -13.06 26.20
C ASN A 55 -12.85 -12.22 27.30
N SER A 56 -13.20 -10.96 27.03
CA SER A 56 -13.77 -10.05 28.03
C SER A 56 -15.23 -10.30 28.42
N ALA A 57 -15.98 -11.08 27.63
CA ALA A 57 -17.32 -11.58 27.94
C ALA A 57 -17.62 -12.82 27.09
N GLU A 58 -18.58 -13.67 27.49
CA GLU A 58 -19.09 -14.77 26.66
C GLU A 58 -19.74 -14.21 25.38
N MET A 59 -18.93 -13.89 24.38
CA MET A 59 -19.35 -13.32 23.11
C MET A 59 -18.95 -14.24 21.96
N THR A 60 -19.79 -14.31 20.95
CA THR A 60 -19.46 -15.05 19.73
C THR A 60 -18.32 -14.36 18.98
N ASP A 61 -17.58 -15.13 18.17
CA ASP A 61 -16.49 -14.61 17.33
C ASP A 61 -16.96 -13.45 16.43
N LYS A 62 -18.20 -13.52 15.94
CA LYS A 62 -18.82 -12.48 15.12
C LYS A 62 -19.03 -11.17 15.90
N MET A 63 -19.44 -11.25 17.16
CA MET A 63 -19.63 -10.08 18.02
C MET A 63 -18.28 -9.46 18.42
N ALA A 64 -17.28 -10.31 18.71
CA ALA A 64 -15.93 -9.85 18.98
C ALA A 64 -15.35 -9.11 17.77
N GLU A 65 -15.49 -9.67 16.57
CA GLU A 65 -15.04 -9.05 15.32
C GLU A 65 -15.73 -7.70 15.05
N MET A 66 -17.05 -7.62 15.24
CA MET A 66 -17.77 -6.35 15.06
C MET A 66 -17.28 -5.26 16.01
N LYS A 67 -16.97 -5.60 17.26
CA LYS A 67 -16.43 -4.66 18.25
C LYS A 67 -14.97 -4.31 17.95
N ALA A 68 -14.15 -5.29 17.58
CA ALA A 68 -12.75 -5.08 17.23
C ALA A 68 -12.61 -4.10 16.06
N LYS A 69 -13.50 -4.18 15.06
CA LYS A 69 -13.56 -3.23 13.92
C LYS A 69 -13.88 -1.77 14.29
N GLN A 70 -14.38 -1.53 15.49
CA GLN A 70 -14.66 -0.17 15.98
C GLN A 70 -13.47 0.42 16.75
N THR A 71 -12.41 -0.35 16.96
CA THR A 71 -11.23 0.08 17.72
C THR A 71 -10.25 0.88 16.87
N GLU A 72 -9.39 1.63 17.55
CA GLU A 72 -8.25 2.32 16.91
C GLU A 72 -7.28 1.33 16.26
N ALA A 73 -6.98 0.21 16.91
CA ALA A 73 -6.12 -0.84 16.36
C ALA A 73 -6.58 -1.33 14.98
N TRP A 74 -7.89 -1.48 14.77
CA TRP A 74 -8.43 -1.80 13.44
C TRP A 74 -8.23 -0.66 12.44
N ARG A 75 -8.49 0.59 12.83
CA ARG A 75 -8.34 1.75 11.94
C ARG A 75 -6.90 1.93 11.48
N ASP A 76 -5.94 1.75 12.40
CA ASP A 76 -4.52 1.91 12.12
C ASP A 76 -4.04 0.81 11.17
N TRP A 77 -4.32 -0.45 11.49
CA TRP A 77 -4.03 -1.58 10.61
C TRP A 77 -4.67 -1.41 9.22
N ARG A 78 -5.95 -1.01 9.18
CA ARG A 78 -6.66 -0.82 7.92
C ARG A 78 -6.05 0.31 7.08
N THR A 79 -5.58 1.37 7.73
CA THR A 79 -4.90 2.50 7.07
C THR A 79 -3.55 2.07 6.52
N ALA A 80 -2.75 1.32 7.28
CA ALA A 80 -1.47 0.77 6.82
C ALA A 80 -1.67 -0.18 5.63
N LYS A 81 -2.64 -1.08 5.72
CA LYS A 81 -3.02 -2.01 4.65
C LYS A 81 -3.43 -1.29 3.36
N ASN A 82 -4.28 -0.27 3.47
CA ASN A 82 -4.68 0.53 2.30
C ASN A 82 -3.47 1.28 1.70
N THR A 83 -2.53 1.73 2.53
CA THR A 83 -1.29 2.37 2.07
C THR A 83 -0.45 1.39 1.24
N ASN A 84 -0.26 0.15 1.71
CA ASN A 84 0.48 -0.87 0.98
C ASN A 84 -0.18 -1.23 -0.35
N ILE A 85 -1.51 -1.42 -0.36
CA ILE A 85 -2.28 -1.65 -1.59
C ILE A 85 -2.03 -0.51 -2.59
N THR A 86 -2.12 0.73 -2.14
CA THR A 86 -1.89 1.92 -2.98
C THR A 86 -0.48 1.91 -3.58
N ILE A 87 0.56 1.66 -2.77
CA ILE A 87 1.94 1.59 -3.26
C ILE A 87 2.10 0.50 -4.33
N ILE A 88 1.54 -0.70 -4.09
CA ILE A 88 1.59 -1.83 -5.03
C ILE A 88 0.90 -1.47 -6.36
N GLU A 89 -0.27 -0.84 -6.29
CA GLU A 89 -1.02 -0.43 -7.49
C GLU A 89 -0.25 0.61 -8.31
N VAL A 90 0.38 1.59 -7.65
CA VAL A 90 1.22 2.59 -8.32
C VAL A 90 2.43 1.94 -8.96
N ILE A 91 3.13 1.03 -8.26
CA ILE A 91 4.25 0.26 -8.84
C ILE A 91 3.79 -0.50 -10.09
N ARG A 92 2.63 -1.17 -10.05
CA ARG A 92 2.07 -1.89 -11.21
C ARG A 92 1.76 -0.95 -12.37
N ALA A 93 1.19 0.22 -12.09
CA ALA A 93 0.90 1.22 -13.11
C ALA A 93 2.18 1.74 -13.79
N LEU A 94 3.20 2.09 -13.00
CA LEU A 94 4.49 2.56 -13.51
C LEU A 94 5.23 1.48 -14.33
N LYS A 95 5.20 0.21 -13.90
CA LYS A 95 5.75 -0.91 -14.67
C LYS A 95 5.05 -1.09 -16.02
N ARG A 96 3.72 -0.98 -16.06
CA ARG A 96 2.97 -1.00 -17.34
C ARG A 96 3.37 0.18 -18.23
N LYS A 97 3.55 1.36 -17.64
CA LYS A 97 3.95 2.56 -18.37
C LYS A 97 5.33 2.42 -19.02
N LEU A 98 6.34 1.95 -18.28
CA LEU A 98 7.67 1.67 -18.82
C LEU A 98 7.62 0.67 -19.98
N ARG A 99 6.82 -0.39 -19.84
CA ARG A 99 6.66 -1.39 -20.91
C ARG A 99 6.05 -0.79 -22.18
N ASN A 100 5.08 0.11 -22.05
CA ASN A 100 4.49 0.80 -23.20
C ASN A 100 5.51 1.71 -23.90
N LEU A 101 6.35 2.43 -23.13
CA LEU A 101 7.40 3.27 -23.68
C LEU A 101 8.46 2.45 -24.41
N GLU A 102 8.83 1.28 -23.88
CA GLU A 102 9.74 0.33 -24.53
C GLU A 102 9.17 -0.17 -25.88
N ILE A 103 7.87 -0.52 -25.92
CA ILE A 103 7.20 -0.92 -27.16
C ILE A 103 7.26 0.19 -28.21
N ILE A 104 6.85 1.41 -27.84
CA ILE A 104 6.86 2.58 -28.75
C ILE A 104 8.27 2.86 -29.26
N TYR A 105 9.28 2.78 -28.39
CA TYR A 105 10.67 2.98 -28.78
C TYR A 105 11.13 1.94 -29.82
N ASN A 106 10.81 0.67 -29.60
CA ASN A 106 11.16 -0.41 -30.52
C ASN A 106 10.39 -0.32 -31.86
N GLU A 107 9.13 0.13 -31.84
CA GLU A 107 8.34 0.36 -33.05
C GLU A 107 8.94 1.49 -33.92
N ASN A 108 9.48 2.54 -33.30
CA ASN A 108 10.09 3.67 -34.02
C ASN A 108 11.51 3.37 -34.56
N LEU A 109 12.12 2.25 -34.16
CA LEU A 109 13.44 1.82 -34.62
C LEU A 109 13.38 0.84 -35.81
N ASN A 110 12.22 0.26 -36.09
CA ASN A 110 11.99 -0.69 -37.19
C ASN A 110 11.30 -0.01 -38.38
#